data_AF-A0A534PDZ3-F1
#
_entry.id   AF-A0A534PDZ3-F1
#
_cell.length_a   1.000
_cell.length_b   1.000
_cell.length_c   1.000
_cell.angle_alpha   90.00
_cell.angle_beta   90.00
_cell.angle_gamma   90.00
#
_symmetry.space_group_name_H-M   'P 1'
#
loop_
_entity.id
_entity.type
_entity.pdbx_description
1 polymer ?
#
loop_
_entity_poly.entity_id
_entity_poly.type
_entity_poly.pdbx_seq_one_letter_code
_entity_poly.pdbx_strand_id
1 'polypeptide(L)'
;MRLSIVVLFLTAACATAETPISPAPARLEIVPPRQPPPFDARAFAADQLSPAECETAARQMHQNNADQGWAALSACVERTRWPRGEFTLLERLTGGFWDLDLQTRSDAPRLVARVIALRGGDVEGDIPLAQKSRVPLFTLAAALRQPDGYKGRWVLVRAAVSEMKQNAAYVRETSLRATAREVQVGPIRRTDHSSSTAVSADVQTTHYGNARGGAQINSSDRTEHSLVKQKFENERVETGRQAVGRLAQPDPFLEPDKDFIFLGRFDGVRPGEDEAPVALLSIAGYYRPNALLIQ
;
A
#
# COMPACT_ATOMS: atom_id res chain seq x y z
N MET A 1 -73.75 85.29 34.28
CA MET A 1 -74.84 84.49 33.67
C MET A 1 -74.51 83.02 33.88
N ARG A 2 -75.32 82.35 34.71
CA ARG A 2 -75.27 80.91 34.94
C ARG A 2 -76.04 80.24 33.80
N LEU A 3 -75.48 79.21 33.18
CA LEU A 3 -76.28 78.23 32.44
C LEU A 3 -75.91 76.83 32.90
N SER A 4 -76.97 76.14 33.28
CA SER A 4 -77.10 74.85 33.92
C SER A 4 -77.15 73.68 32.93
N ILE A 5 -76.74 72.49 33.42
CA ILE A 5 -77.34 71.15 33.16
C ILE A 5 -77.02 70.56 31.75
N VAL A 6 -76.51 69.33 31.61
CA VAL A 6 -77.20 68.06 31.88
C VAL A 6 -76.22 66.99 32.40
N VAL A 7 -76.63 66.39 33.51
CA VAL A 7 -76.13 65.14 34.07
C VAL A 7 -76.83 63.98 33.36
N LEU A 8 -76.09 63.00 32.86
CA LEU A 8 -76.63 61.70 32.49
C LEU A 8 -76.13 60.66 33.50
N PHE A 9 -77.05 60.15 34.32
CA PHE A 9 -76.86 58.95 35.12
C PHE A 9 -77.15 57.73 34.23
N LEU A 10 -76.18 56.83 34.10
CA LEU A 10 -76.45 55.42 33.80
C LEU A 10 -75.80 54.56 34.88
N THR A 11 -76.65 53.76 35.51
CA THR A 11 -76.37 52.70 36.47
C THR A 11 -75.90 51.45 35.76
N ALA A 12 -74.83 50.79 36.23
CA ALA A 12 -74.64 49.34 36.05
C ALA A 12 -73.51 48.78 36.93
N ALA A 13 -73.91 47.88 37.83
CA ALA A 13 -73.22 46.67 38.31
C ALA A 13 -71.78 46.77 38.86
N CYS A 14 -71.66 46.51 40.17
CA CYS A 14 -70.50 45.80 40.72
C CYS A 14 -70.40 44.43 40.04
N ALA A 15 -69.36 44.22 39.25
CA ALA A 15 -68.84 42.91 38.92
C ALA A 15 -67.34 42.93 39.25
N THR A 16 -66.95 42.07 40.18
CA THR A 16 -65.56 41.71 40.48
C THR A 16 -64.87 41.30 39.19
N ALA A 17 -64.00 42.16 38.67
CA ALA A 17 -63.12 41.81 37.56
C ALA A 17 -62.01 40.91 38.12
N GLU A 18 -62.12 39.62 37.83
CA GLU A 18 -60.97 38.70 37.86
C GLU A 18 -59.83 39.34 37.06
N THR A 19 -58.69 39.50 37.71
CA THR A 19 -57.43 39.88 37.06
C THR A 19 -57.18 38.96 35.86
N PRO A 20 -57.03 39.49 34.63
CA PRO A 20 -56.61 38.67 33.52
C PRO A 20 -55.21 38.15 33.83
N ILE A 21 -55.06 36.82 33.82
CA ILE A 21 -53.79 36.13 33.91
C ILE A 21 -52.94 36.65 32.75
N SER A 22 -51.98 37.51 33.05
CA SER A 22 -50.97 37.93 32.10
C SER A 22 -50.30 36.67 31.54
N PRO A 23 -50.29 36.43 30.22
CA PRO A 23 -49.52 35.33 29.67
C PRO A 23 -48.06 35.59 30.06
N ALA A 24 -47.46 34.61 30.73
CA ALA A 24 -46.04 34.63 31.05
C ALA A 24 -45.25 34.92 29.76
N PRO A 25 -44.15 35.71 29.82
CA PRO A 25 -43.32 35.91 28.65
C PRO A 25 -42.87 34.52 28.18
N ALA A 26 -43.18 34.19 26.92
CA ALA A 26 -42.71 32.97 26.29
C ALA A 26 -41.20 32.92 26.51
N ARG A 27 -40.76 31.98 27.36
CA ARG A 27 -39.35 31.64 27.50
C ARG A 27 -38.91 31.27 26.10
N LEU A 28 -38.07 32.10 25.48
CA LEU A 28 -37.31 31.71 24.30
C LEU A 28 -36.52 30.49 24.73
N GLU A 29 -37.01 29.31 24.34
CA GLU A 29 -36.27 28.08 24.44
C GLU A 29 -35.03 28.29 23.58
N ILE A 30 -33.88 28.53 24.23
CA ILE A 30 -32.59 28.57 23.58
C ILE A 30 -32.37 27.15 23.08
N VAL A 31 -32.80 26.87 21.85
CA VAL A 31 -32.46 25.62 21.17
C VAL A 31 -30.93 25.60 21.12
N PRO A 32 -30.27 24.64 21.82
CA PRO A 32 -28.82 24.58 21.79
C PRO A 32 -28.39 24.47 20.32
N PRO A 33 -27.36 25.23 19.90
CA PRO A 33 -26.91 25.19 18.51
C PRO A 33 -26.64 23.73 18.15
N ARG A 34 -27.38 23.23 17.15
CA ARG A 34 -27.23 21.87 16.65
C ARG A 34 -25.78 21.72 16.23
N GLN A 35 -25.01 20.94 16.99
CA GLN A 35 -23.61 20.70 16.67
C GLN A 35 -23.54 20.18 15.23
N PRO A 36 -22.60 20.69 14.41
CA PRO A 36 -22.42 20.16 13.07
C PRO A 36 -22.20 18.65 13.15
N PRO A 37 -22.73 17.87 12.20
CA PRO A 37 -22.55 16.43 12.21
C PRO A 37 -21.06 16.09 12.25
N PRO A 38 -20.67 14.99 12.92
CA PRO A 38 -19.27 14.56 12.94
C PRO A 38 -18.79 14.30 11.52
N PHE A 39 -17.53 14.66 11.25
CA PHE A 39 -16.91 14.45 9.95
C PHE A 39 -16.87 12.97 9.58
N ASP A 40 -17.45 12.61 8.42
CA ASP A 40 -17.39 11.26 7.87
C ASP A 40 -16.25 11.15 6.84
N ALA A 41 -15.11 10.64 7.30
CA ALA A 41 -13.92 10.46 6.47
C ALA A 41 -14.13 9.46 5.31
N ARG A 42 -15.00 8.45 5.48
CA ARG A 42 -15.26 7.45 4.43
C ARG A 42 -16.13 8.03 3.34
N ALA A 43 -17.18 8.77 3.71
CA ALA A 43 -17.99 9.52 2.74
C ALA A 43 -17.12 10.52 1.98
N PHE A 44 -16.28 11.29 2.69
CA PHE A 44 -15.33 12.20 2.07
C PHE A 44 -14.45 11.51 1.03
N ALA A 45 -13.84 10.36 1.37
CA ALA A 45 -12.99 9.63 0.45
C ALA A 45 -13.77 9.02 -0.72
N ALA A 46 -15.06 8.69 -0.55
CA ALA A 46 -15.93 8.16 -1.59
C ALA A 46 -16.25 9.20 -2.67
N ASP A 47 -16.36 10.47 -2.29
CA ASP A 47 -16.65 11.60 -3.20
C ASP A 47 -15.49 11.95 -4.14
N GLN A 48 -14.29 11.42 -3.87
CA GLN A 48 -13.09 11.69 -4.68
C GLN A 48 -12.98 10.73 -5.86
N LEU A 49 -12.41 11.21 -6.97
CA LEU A 49 -12.26 10.44 -8.23
C LEU A 49 -10.95 9.66 -8.30
N SER A 50 -9.88 10.15 -7.68
CA SER A 50 -8.56 9.51 -7.68
C SER A 50 -7.81 9.63 -6.35
N PRO A 51 -6.85 8.73 -6.08
CA PRO A 51 -6.03 8.80 -4.86
C PRO A 51 -5.32 10.15 -4.68
N ALA A 52 -4.81 10.73 -5.77
CA ALA A 52 -4.07 11.98 -5.74
C ALA A 52 -4.96 13.19 -5.43
N GLU A 53 -6.19 13.22 -5.96
CA GLU A 53 -7.16 14.26 -5.64
C GLU A 53 -7.63 14.13 -4.19
N CYS A 54 -7.86 12.91 -3.72
CA CYS A 54 -8.22 12.65 -2.32
C CYS A 54 -7.15 13.13 -1.36
N GLU A 55 -5.87 12.83 -1.64
CA GLU A 55 -4.74 13.30 -0.86
C GLU A 55 -4.65 14.84 -0.85
N THR A 56 -4.83 15.47 -2.02
CA THR A 56 -4.80 16.93 -2.15
C THR A 56 -5.94 17.59 -1.36
N ALA A 57 -7.15 17.03 -1.44
CA ALA A 57 -8.31 17.51 -0.69
C ALA A 57 -8.14 17.29 0.82
N ALA A 58 -7.53 16.17 1.24
CA ALA A 58 -7.18 15.93 2.63
C ALA A 58 -6.18 16.97 3.17
N ARG A 59 -5.19 17.41 2.35
CA ARG A 59 -4.29 18.51 2.73
C ARG A 59 -5.04 19.82 2.94
N GLN A 60 -5.98 20.14 2.07
CA GLN A 60 -6.80 21.36 2.21
C GLN A 60 -7.62 21.31 3.51
N MET A 61 -8.18 20.15 3.85
CA MET A 61 -8.89 19.95 5.11
C MET A 61 -7.96 20.09 6.32
N HIS A 62 -6.75 19.54 6.23
CA HIS A 62 -5.74 19.61 7.29
C HIS A 62 -5.38 21.06 7.68
N GLN A 63 -5.37 21.98 6.72
CA GLN A 63 -5.09 23.41 6.99
C GLN A 63 -6.11 24.05 7.94
N ASN A 64 -7.36 23.58 7.91
CA ASN A 64 -8.43 24.07 8.78
C ASN A 64 -8.56 23.24 10.06
N ASN A 65 -8.39 21.92 9.94
CA ASN A 65 -8.49 20.98 11.04
C ASN A 65 -7.56 19.78 10.80
N ALA A 66 -6.49 19.69 11.58
CA ALA A 66 -5.47 18.67 11.44
C ALA A 66 -6.02 17.24 11.60
N ASP A 67 -6.89 17.02 12.59
CA ASP A 67 -7.46 15.71 12.86
C ASP A 67 -8.41 15.25 11.76
N GLN A 68 -9.23 16.16 11.22
CA GLN A 68 -10.10 15.83 10.09
C GLN A 68 -9.27 15.58 8.82
N GLY A 69 -8.24 16.38 8.57
CA GLY A 69 -7.32 16.16 7.45
C GLY A 69 -6.60 14.81 7.51
N TRP A 70 -6.14 14.41 8.70
CA TRP A 70 -5.53 13.10 8.91
C TRP A 70 -6.53 11.94 8.76
N ALA A 71 -7.73 12.08 9.31
CA ALA A 71 -8.79 11.09 9.15
C ALA A 71 -9.19 10.92 7.68
N ALA A 72 -9.30 12.04 6.95
CA ALA A 72 -9.54 12.06 5.51
C ALA A 72 -8.44 11.34 4.74
N LEU A 73 -7.16 11.65 5.01
CA LEU A 73 -6.02 10.99 4.40
C LEU A 73 -6.03 9.48 4.66
N SER A 74 -6.28 9.09 5.91
CA SER A 74 -6.37 7.69 6.30
C SER A 74 -7.43 6.98 5.47
N ALA A 75 -8.64 7.55 5.36
CA ALA A 75 -9.72 7.01 4.53
C ALA A 75 -9.37 6.95 3.04
N CYS A 76 -8.61 7.91 2.50
CA CYS A 76 -8.10 7.86 1.13
C CYS A 76 -7.22 6.62 0.90
N VAL A 77 -6.36 6.28 1.86
CA VAL A 77 -5.45 5.12 1.81
C VAL A 77 -6.21 3.81 2.06
N GLU A 78 -7.23 3.80 2.93
CA GLU A 78 -8.03 2.60 3.20
C GLU A 78 -8.93 2.19 2.03
N ARG A 79 -9.28 3.13 1.15
CA ARG A 79 -10.12 2.86 0.00
C ARG A 79 -9.37 2.01 -1.02
N THR A 80 -9.76 0.74 -1.14
CA THR A 80 -9.14 -0.25 -2.04
C THR A 80 -9.78 -0.35 -3.43
N ARG A 81 -10.61 0.63 -3.83
CA ARG A 81 -11.32 0.64 -5.12
C ARG A 81 -11.40 2.05 -5.65
N TRP A 82 -10.28 2.47 -6.21
CA TRP A 82 -10.19 3.69 -7.00
C TRP A 82 -10.39 3.36 -8.48
N PRO A 83 -11.17 4.15 -9.23
CA PRO A 83 -11.28 3.97 -10.68
C PRO A 83 -9.93 4.02 -11.41
N ARG A 84 -8.94 4.72 -10.83
CA ARG A 84 -7.61 4.97 -11.41
C ARG A 84 -6.46 4.24 -10.70
N GLY A 85 -6.77 3.12 -10.03
CA GLY A 85 -5.76 2.30 -9.34
C GLY A 85 -5.47 2.75 -7.90
N GLU A 86 -4.76 1.90 -7.16
CA GLU A 86 -4.59 2.00 -5.71
C GLU A 86 -3.78 3.24 -5.25
N PHE A 87 -3.88 3.56 -3.96
CA PHE A 87 -3.09 4.63 -3.35
C PHE A 87 -1.62 4.21 -3.16
N THR A 88 -0.76 4.50 -4.14
CA THR A 88 0.67 4.14 -4.15
C THR A 88 1.63 5.32 -3.95
N LEU A 89 1.10 6.48 -3.58
CA LEU A 89 1.80 7.78 -3.55
C LEU A 89 2.63 7.99 -2.26
N LEU A 90 3.56 7.07 -1.96
CA LEU A 90 4.37 7.15 -0.72
C LEU A 90 5.18 8.44 -0.62
N GLU A 91 5.79 8.90 -1.71
CA GLU A 91 6.57 10.15 -1.72
C GLU A 91 5.73 11.39 -1.39
N ARG A 92 4.42 11.37 -1.68
CA ARG A 92 3.54 12.47 -1.27
C ARG A 92 3.32 12.48 0.23
N LEU A 93 3.26 11.31 0.86
CA LEU A 93 3.17 11.18 2.32
C LEU A 93 4.48 11.63 2.96
N THR A 94 5.62 11.15 2.45
CA THR A 94 6.94 11.40 3.02
C THR A 94 7.65 12.61 2.41
N GLY A 95 6.88 13.54 1.84
CA GLY A 95 7.37 14.70 1.09
C GLY A 95 7.42 15.99 1.89
N GLY A 96 7.30 15.92 3.23
CA GLY A 96 7.38 17.08 4.12
C GLY A 96 6.05 17.52 4.73
N PHE A 97 4.95 17.53 3.97
CA PHE A 97 3.68 18.10 4.45
C PHE A 97 3.11 17.33 5.65
N TRP A 98 3.15 16.00 5.60
CA TRP A 98 2.59 15.13 6.64
C TRP A 98 3.61 14.73 7.70
N ASP A 99 4.85 15.25 7.67
CA ASP A 99 5.95 14.77 8.50
C ASP A 99 5.64 14.86 10.00
N LEU A 100 5.00 15.94 10.45
CA LEU A 100 4.63 16.12 11.86
C LEU A 100 3.61 15.06 12.30
N ASP A 101 2.56 14.83 11.51
CA ASP A 101 1.57 13.78 11.80
C ASP A 101 2.19 12.40 11.76
N LEU A 102 3.04 12.13 10.77
CA LEU A 102 3.73 10.85 10.62
C LEU A 102 4.67 10.53 11.80
N GLN A 103 5.21 11.56 12.46
CA GLN A 103 6.07 11.43 13.63
C GLN A 103 5.29 11.30 14.94
N THR A 104 4.15 11.97 15.06
CA THR A 104 3.44 12.13 16.34
C THR A 104 2.27 11.16 16.50
N ARG A 105 1.61 10.77 15.41
CA ARG A 105 0.41 9.95 15.46
C ARG A 105 0.73 8.46 15.57
N SER A 106 0.01 7.77 16.46
CA SER A 106 0.25 6.36 16.77
C SER A 106 -0.12 5.38 15.64
N ASP A 107 -1.01 5.81 14.75
CA ASP A 107 -1.52 5.06 13.60
C ASP A 107 -0.73 5.32 12.30
N ALA A 108 0.16 6.32 12.27
CA ALA A 108 1.00 6.62 11.12
C ALA A 108 1.80 5.41 10.58
N PRO A 109 2.42 4.55 11.42
CA PRO A 109 3.10 3.36 10.93
C PRO A 109 2.17 2.38 10.20
N ARG A 110 0.90 2.28 10.60
CA ARG A 110 -0.12 1.45 9.92
C ARG A 110 -0.46 2.02 8.55
N LEU A 111 -0.62 3.34 8.47
CA LEU A 111 -0.90 4.03 7.20
C LEU A 111 0.25 3.84 6.21
N VAL A 112 1.49 4.06 6.65
CA VAL A 112 2.69 3.85 5.81
C VAL A 112 2.83 2.38 5.39
N ALA A 113 2.67 1.44 6.33
CA ALA A 113 2.72 0.00 6.03
C ALA A 113 1.71 -0.42 4.96
N ARG A 114 0.48 0.12 5.01
CA ARG A 114 -0.55 -0.14 4.00
C ARG A 114 -0.12 0.41 2.64
N VAL A 115 0.40 1.64 2.55
CA VAL A 115 0.85 2.20 1.26
C VAL A 115 2.00 1.40 0.67
N ILE A 116 2.96 0.95 1.50
CA ILE A 116 4.05 0.06 1.06
C ILE A 116 3.49 -1.26 0.52
N ALA A 117 2.48 -1.84 1.17
CA ALA A 117 1.80 -3.03 0.66
C ALA A 117 1.10 -2.76 -0.69
N LEU A 118 0.42 -1.62 -0.83
CA LEU A 118 -0.23 -1.23 -2.09
C LEU A 118 0.78 -0.98 -3.23
N ARG A 119 2.01 -0.58 -2.91
CA ARG A 119 3.15 -0.44 -3.84
C ARG A 119 3.81 -1.77 -4.23
N GLY A 120 3.30 -2.89 -3.72
CA GLY A 120 3.83 -4.23 -4.01
C GLY A 120 4.77 -4.77 -2.93
N GLY A 121 5.02 -4.01 -1.86
CA GLY A 121 5.69 -4.51 -0.66
C GLY A 121 7.21 -4.55 -0.75
N ASP A 122 7.84 -3.55 -1.38
CA ASP A 122 9.31 -3.37 -1.33
C ASP A 122 9.72 -2.69 -0.03
N VAL A 123 9.86 -3.48 1.03
CA VAL A 123 10.19 -2.97 2.37
C VAL A 123 11.58 -2.35 2.44
N GLU A 124 12.57 -2.92 1.76
CA GLU A 124 13.95 -2.41 1.78
C GLU A 124 14.09 -1.11 0.97
N GLY A 125 13.37 -0.98 -0.16
CA GLY A 125 13.36 0.23 -0.97
C GLY A 125 12.51 1.38 -0.40
N ASP A 126 11.34 1.07 0.19
CA ASP A 126 10.39 2.09 0.64
C ASP A 126 10.66 2.61 2.07
N ILE A 127 11.21 1.79 2.98
CA ILE A 127 11.50 2.25 4.35
C ILE A 127 12.43 3.48 4.42
N PRO A 128 13.52 3.56 3.63
CA PRO A 128 14.36 4.75 3.60
C PRO A 128 13.58 6.04 3.28
N LEU A 129 12.52 5.97 2.46
CA LEU A 129 11.66 7.12 2.18
C LEU A 129 10.87 7.55 3.41
N ALA A 130 10.28 6.60 4.14
CA ALA A 130 9.59 6.88 5.41
C ALA A 130 10.55 7.43 6.48
N GLN A 131 11.78 6.92 6.54
CA GLN A 131 12.78 7.36 7.50
C GLN A 131 13.30 8.78 7.22
N LYS A 132 13.29 9.26 5.97
CA LYS A 132 13.59 10.68 5.66
C LYS A 132 12.63 11.63 6.38
N SER A 133 11.35 11.28 6.46
CA SER A 133 10.32 11.98 7.25
C SER A 133 10.34 11.65 8.74
N ARG A 134 11.38 10.94 9.22
CA ARG A 134 11.57 10.50 10.61
C ARG A 134 10.44 9.61 11.14
N VAL A 135 9.76 8.86 10.27
CA VAL A 135 8.79 7.85 10.72
C VAL A 135 9.53 6.74 11.46
N PRO A 136 9.12 6.37 12.69
CA PRO A 136 9.84 5.40 13.51
C PRO A 136 9.56 3.95 13.08
N LEU A 137 9.83 3.63 11.82
CA LEU A 137 9.60 2.34 11.16
C LEU A 137 10.94 1.75 10.66
N PHE A 138 11.16 0.46 10.93
CA PHE A 138 12.46 -0.19 10.69
C PHE A 138 12.30 -1.55 9.98
N THR A 139 13.36 -2.00 9.31
CA THR A 139 13.42 -3.34 8.70
C THR A 139 13.71 -4.40 9.76
N LEU A 140 13.36 -5.65 9.48
CA LEU A 140 13.73 -6.78 10.33
C LEU A 140 15.26 -6.93 10.44
N ALA A 141 15.95 -6.74 9.31
CA ALA A 141 17.40 -6.80 9.24
C ALA A 141 18.08 -5.80 10.21
N ALA A 142 17.56 -4.57 10.31
CA ALA A 142 18.09 -3.59 11.25
C ALA A 142 17.83 -4.01 12.71
N ALA A 143 16.61 -4.48 13.01
CA ALA A 143 16.23 -4.92 14.35
C ALA A 143 17.08 -6.10 14.85
N LEU A 144 17.36 -7.08 13.98
CA LEU A 144 18.18 -8.25 14.33
C LEU A 144 19.65 -7.91 14.56
N ARG A 145 20.19 -6.86 13.92
CA ARG A 145 21.59 -6.42 14.13
C ARG A 145 21.80 -5.76 15.49
N GLN A 146 20.79 -5.05 16.01
CA GLN A 146 20.88 -4.38 17.30
C GLN A 146 19.61 -4.59 18.14
N PRO A 147 19.34 -5.81 18.62
CA PRO A 147 18.05 -6.16 19.24
C PRO A 147 17.63 -5.23 20.37
N ASP A 148 18.56 -4.88 21.27
CA ASP A 148 18.27 -4.04 22.43
C ASP A 148 17.89 -2.61 22.04
N GLY A 149 18.47 -2.07 20.96
CA GLY A 149 18.16 -0.71 20.48
C GLY A 149 16.81 -0.59 19.78
N TYR A 150 16.31 -1.71 19.23
CA TYR A 150 15.06 -1.78 18.48
C TYR A 150 13.88 -2.36 19.27
N LYS A 151 14.10 -2.81 20.51
CA LYS A 151 13.03 -3.31 21.37
C LYS A 151 11.92 -2.27 21.56
N GLY A 152 10.68 -2.69 21.35
CA GLY A 152 9.49 -1.87 21.38
C GLY A 152 9.32 -0.94 20.17
N ARG A 153 10.20 -0.95 19.16
CA ARG A 153 10.05 -0.14 17.95
C ARG A 153 9.20 -0.84 16.90
N TRP A 154 8.64 -0.08 15.96
CA TRP A 154 7.89 -0.64 14.84
C TRP A 154 8.83 -1.25 13.82
N VAL A 155 8.56 -2.49 13.46
CA VAL A 155 9.25 -3.22 12.41
C VAL A 155 8.23 -3.60 11.34
N LEU A 156 8.60 -3.33 10.08
CA LEU A 156 7.86 -3.80 8.91
C LEU A 156 8.63 -4.96 8.29
N VAL A 157 7.93 -6.03 7.96
CA VAL A 157 8.53 -7.24 7.37
C VAL A 157 7.65 -7.69 6.22
N ARG A 158 8.25 -7.92 5.05
CA ARG A 158 7.61 -8.74 4.03
C ARG A 158 7.96 -10.18 4.30
N ALA A 159 6.97 -11.03 4.52
CA ALA A 159 7.25 -12.42 4.86
C ALA A 159 6.17 -13.36 4.36
N ALA A 160 6.58 -14.60 4.07
CA ALA A 160 5.68 -15.70 3.82
C ALA A 160 5.33 -16.41 5.13
N VAL A 161 4.05 -16.73 5.31
CA VAL A 161 3.59 -17.53 6.44
C VAL A 161 4.05 -18.96 6.26
N SER A 162 4.82 -19.49 7.21
CA SER A 162 5.27 -20.89 7.18
C SER A 162 4.30 -21.80 7.92
N GLU A 163 3.95 -21.41 9.14
CA GLU A 163 3.08 -22.19 10.02
C GLU A 163 2.29 -21.24 10.92
N MET A 164 1.06 -21.60 11.27
CA MET A 164 0.29 -20.91 12.30
C MET A 164 0.02 -21.85 13.47
N LYS A 165 0.34 -21.41 14.68
CA LYS A 165 0.04 -22.11 15.94
C LYS A 165 -0.80 -21.23 16.83
N GLN A 166 -2.09 -21.52 16.95
CA GLN A 166 -3.05 -20.76 17.77
C GLN A 166 -2.96 -19.24 17.47
N ASN A 167 -2.25 -18.49 18.33
CA ASN A 167 -2.09 -17.03 18.24
C ASN A 167 -0.68 -16.61 17.79
N ALA A 168 0.09 -17.50 17.18
CA ALA A 168 1.44 -17.21 16.69
C ALA A 168 1.58 -17.59 15.21
N ALA A 169 2.07 -16.65 14.40
CA ALA A 169 2.45 -16.87 13.01
C ALA A 169 3.96 -16.98 12.90
N TYR A 170 4.45 -18.10 12.39
CA TYR A 170 5.84 -18.31 12.01
C TYR A 170 6.01 -17.83 10.58
N VAL A 171 6.92 -16.88 10.36
CA VAL A 171 7.08 -16.24 9.06
C VAL A 171 8.55 -16.22 8.63
N ARG A 172 8.79 -16.44 7.34
CA ARG A 172 10.11 -16.33 6.69
C ARG A 172 10.15 -15.04 5.91
N GLU A 173 11.12 -14.17 6.21
CA GLU A 173 11.23 -12.88 5.52
C GLU A 173 11.63 -13.09 4.07
N THR A 174 10.88 -12.42 3.20
CA THR A 174 11.07 -12.39 1.75
C THR A 174 11.43 -10.98 1.32
N SER A 175 12.33 -10.85 0.36
CA SER A 175 12.67 -9.57 -0.28
C SER A 175 12.28 -9.59 -1.75
N LEU A 176 12.04 -8.43 -2.33
CA LEU A 176 11.93 -8.27 -3.78
C LEU A 176 13.30 -7.97 -4.36
N ARG A 177 13.70 -8.74 -5.38
CA ARG A 177 14.90 -8.46 -6.16
C ARG A 177 14.51 -8.33 -7.63
N ALA A 178 14.98 -7.27 -8.28
CA ALA A 178 14.84 -7.14 -9.72
C ALA A 178 15.82 -8.12 -10.39
N THR A 179 15.30 -9.10 -11.11
CA THR A 179 16.08 -9.98 -11.98
C THR A 179 15.83 -9.63 -13.45
N ALA A 180 16.92 -9.46 -14.19
CA ALA A 180 16.86 -9.17 -15.62
C ALA A 180 16.68 -10.48 -16.40
N ARG A 181 15.63 -10.55 -17.21
CA ARG A 181 15.36 -11.65 -18.13
C ARG A 181 15.34 -11.11 -19.55
N GLU A 182 16.07 -11.74 -20.45
CA GLU A 182 15.95 -11.46 -21.88
C GLU A 182 14.67 -12.10 -22.40
N VAL A 183 13.77 -11.26 -22.93
CA VAL A 183 12.54 -11.69 -23.57
C VAL A 183 12.71 -11.42 -25.05
N GLN A 184 12.55 -12.48 -25.86
CA GLN A 184 12.56 -12.36 -27.30
C GLN A 184 11.44 -11.42 -27.75
N VAL A 185 11.81 -10.40 -28.51
CA VAL A 185 10.87 -9.43 -29.08
C VAL A 185 10.98 -9.46 -30.60
N GLY A 186 9.89 -9.83 -31.25
CA GLY A 186 9.83 -9.86 -32.72
C GLY A 186 10.27 -11.19 -33.35
N PRO A 187 10.31 -11.23 -34.69
CA PRO A 187 10.46 -12.47 -35.44
C PRO A 187 11.90 -13.00 -35.40
N ILE A 188 12.03 -14.32 -35.33
CA ILE A 188 13.31 -15.04 -35.51
C ILE A 188 13.69 -14.97 -36.99
N ARG A 189 14.90 -14.49 -37.29
CA ARG A 189 15.49 -14.61 -38.63
C ARG A 189 16.38 -15.84 -38.66
N ARG A 190 16.01 -16.79 -39.52
CA ARG A 190 16.78 -18.01 -39.77
C ARG A 190 17.36 -17.95 -41.18
N THR A 191 18.66 -18.12 -41.27
CA THR A 191 19.36 -18.22 -42.56
C THR A 191 20.07 -19.56 -42.60
N ASP A 192 19.59 -20.44 -43.48
CA ASP A 192 20.20 -21.72 -43.76
C ASP A 192 21.10 -21.56 -44.99
N HIS A 193 22.41 -21.77 -44.82
CA HIS A 193 23.36 -21.75 -45.92
C HIS A 193 23.71 -23.19 -46.28
N SER A 194 23.26 -23.64 -47.44
CA SER A 194 23.70 -24.91 -48.03
C SER A 194 24.65 -24.62 -49.17
N SER A 195 25.90 -25.08 -49.07
CA SER A 195 26.83 -25.09 -50.19
C SER A 195 27.14 -26.51 -50.60
N SER A 196 27.01 -26.79 -51.89
CA SER A 196 27.42 -28.06 -52.50
C SER A 196 28.55 -27.77 -53.47
N THR A 197 29.73 -28.31 -53.21
CA THR A 197 30.88 -28.22 -54.11
C THR A 197 31.11 -29.60 -54.71
N ALA A 198 30.88 -29.73 -56.01
CA ALA A 198 31.24 -30.92 -56.78
C ALA A 198 32.65 -30.73 -57.33
N VAL A 199 33.56 -31.66 -57.00
CA VAL A 199 34.90 -31.73 -57.56
C VAL A 199 34.94 -32.96 -58.46
N SER A 200 35.08 -32.74 -59.76
CA SER A 200 35.33 -33.81 -60.73
C SER A 200 36.80 -33.79 -61.12
N ALA A 201 37.50 -34.91 -60.91
CA ALA A 201 38.86 -35.11 -61.38
C ALA A 201 38.87 -36.23 -62.43
N ASP A 202 39.32 -35.89 -63.62
CA ASP A 202 39.63 -36.85 -64.67
C ASP A 202 41.10 -37.29 -64.49
N VAL A 203 41.34 -38.57 -64.23
CA VAL A 203 42.70 -39.11 -64.10
C VAL A 203 42.93 -40.12 -65.22
N GLN A 204 43.86 -39.78 -66.11
CA GLN A 204 44.25 -40.62 -67.24
C GLN A 204 45.45 -41.47 -66.85
N THR A 205 45.24 -42.77 -66.69
CA THR A 205 46.31 -43.71 -66.30
C THR A 205 46.81 -44.46 -67.53
N THR A 206 48.13 -44.47 -67.74
CA THR A 206 48.80 -45.03 -68.93
C THR A 206 48.69 -46.56 -69.06
N HIS A 207 48.20 -47.27 -68.03
CA HIS A 207 48.10 -48.73 -68.04
C HIS A 207 46.67 -49.28 -67.91
N TYR A 208 45.68 -48.48 -67.46
CA TYR A 208 44.31 -48.96 -67.20
C TYR A 208 43.20 -48.12 -67.84
N GLY A 209 43.55 -47.09 -68.63
CA GLY A 209 42.57 -46.22 -69.29
C GLY A 209 42.11 -45.03 -68.42
N ASN A 210 41.14 -44.26 -68.92
CA ASN A 210 40.64 -43.05 -68.27
C ASN A 210 39.67 -43.42 -67.14
N ALA A 211 39.94 -42.98 -65.92
CA ALA A 211 39.03 -43.09 -64.78
C ALA A 211 38.50 -41.70 -64.40
N ARG A 212 37.18 -41.59 -64.23
CA ARG A 212 36.51 -40.37 -63.74
C ARG A 212 36.11 -40.57 -62.29
N GLY A 213 36.63 -39.73 -61.39
CA GLY A 213 36.23 -39.69 -60.00
C GLY A 213 35.52 -38.37 -59.70
N GLY A 214 34.25 -38.43 -59.31
CA GLY A 214 33.52 -37.28 -58.78
C GLY A 214 33.39 -37.39 -57.26
N ALA A 215 33.73 -36.33 -56.54
CA ALA A 215 33.44 -36.18 -55.12
C ALA A 215 32.51 -34.98 -54.93
N GLN A 216 31.38 -35.18 -54.24
CA GLN A 216 30.47 -34.10 -53.87
C GLN A 216 30.61 -33.84 -52.37
N ILE A 217 31.04 -32.64 -52.02
CA ILE A 217 31.13 -32.19 -50.62
C ILE A 217 29.93 -31.26 -50.39
N ASN A 218 29.06 -31.66 -49.47
CA ASN A 218 27.93 -30.84 -49.02
C ASN A 218 28.29 -30.26 -47.65
N SER A 219 28.23 -28.93 -47.51
CA SER A 219 28.29 -28.24 -46.22
C SER A 219 26.95 -27.56 -45.96
N SER A 220 26.47 -27.66 -44.71
CA SER A 220 25.26 -26.97 -44.27
C SER A 220 25.56 -26.21 -42.99
N ASP A 221 25.45 -24.89 -43.04
CA ASP A 221 25.61 -24.00 -41.91
C ASP A 221 24.28 -23.34 -41.58
N ARG A 222 23.89 -23.41 -40.30
CA ARG A 222 22.65 -22.81 -39.80
C ARG A 222 22.99 -21.64 -38.90
N THR A 223 22.49 -20.45 -39.24
CA THR A 223 22.60 -19.25 -38.40
C THR A 223 21.21 -18.76 -38.00
N GLU A 224 21.03 -18.48 -36.70
CA GLU A 224 19.77 -18.00 -36.14
C GLU A 224 20.01 -16.67 -35.41
N HIS A 225 19.25 -15.64 -35.77
CA HIS A 225 19.31 -14.32 -35.16
C HIS A 225 17.95 -13.97 -34.55
N SER A 226 17.96 -13.54 -33.28
CA SER A 226 16.77 -13.02 -32.61
C SER A 226 17.03 -11.66 -31.98
N LEU A 227 16.00 -10.83 -31.96
CA LEU A 227 15.98 -9.59 -31.20
C LEU A 227 15.48 -9.91 -29.79
N VAL A 228 16.28 -9.56 -28.77
CA VAL A 228 15.92 -9.72 -27.37
C VAL A 228 15.81 -8.36 -26.71
N LYS A 229 14.84 -8.20 -25.80
CA LYS A 229 14.71 -7.04 -24.92
C LYS A 229 14.86 -7.50 -23.49
N GLN A 230 15.69 -6.82 -22.71
CA GLN A 230 15.75 -7.05 -21.28
C GLN A 230 14.44 -6.59 -20.63
N LYS A 231 13.78 -7.51 -19.96
CA LYS A 231 12.63 -7.28 -19.09
C LYS A 231 13.08 -7.54 -17.66
N PHE A 232 12.84 -6.60 -16.77
CA PHE A 232 13.08 -6.81 -15.34
C PHE A 232 11.82 -7.40 -14.73
N GLU A 233 11.97 -8.50 -14.01
CA GLU A 233 10.89 -9.11 -13.23
C GLU A 233 11.27 -9.06 -11.75
N ASN A 234 10.29 -8.79 -10.90
CA ASN A 234 10.50 -8.77 -9.46
C ASN A 234 10.39 -10.20 -8.94
N GLU A 235 11.52 -10.75 -8.55
CA GLU A 235 11.63 -12.10 -7.99
C GLU A 235 11.57 -12.04 -6.46
N ARG A 236 10.74 -12.92 -5.90
CA ARG A 236 10.68 -13.15 -4.46
C ARG A 236 11.90 -13.98 -4.06
N VAL A 237 12.72 -13.45 -3.15
CA VAL A 237 13.90 -14.15 -2.62
C VAL A 237 13.78 -14.26 -1.10
N GLU A 238 13.91 -15.46 -0.56
CA GLU A 238 13.99 -15.66 0.89
C GLU A 238 15.33 -15.14 1.42
N THR A 239 15.28 -14.38 2.51
CA THR A 239 16.46 -13.70 3.05
C THR A 239 17.22 -14.53 4.09
N GLY A 240 16.66 -15.66 4.51
CA GLY A 240 17.11 -16.49 5.62
C GLY A 240 16.71 -15.97 7.01
N ARG A 241 16.12 -14.77 7.12
CA ARG A 241 15.66 -14.22 8.40
C ARG A 241 14.26 -14.71 8.74
N GLN A 242 14.04 -15.02 10.00
CA GLN A 242 12.78 -15.58 10.49
C GLN A 242 12.20 -14.72 11.61
N ALA A 243 10.88 -14.69 11.70
CA ALA A 243 10.17 -14.06 12.80
C ALA A 243 9.00 -14.91 13.28
N VAL A 244 8.68 -14.78 14.57
CA VAL A 244 7.46 -15.29 15.16
C VAL A 244 6.64 -14.11 15.63
N GLY A 245 5.48 -13.93 15.00
CA GLY A 245 4.56 -12.87 15.32
C GLY A 245 3.41 -13.36 16.19
N ARG A 246 3.21 -12.73 17.36
CA ARG A 246 2.01 -12.90 18.18
C ARG A 246 0.86 -12.11 17.58
N LEU A 247 -0.24 -12.78 17.30
CA LEU A 247 -1.49 -12.20 16.82
C LEU A 247 -2.44 -11.98 18.00
N ALA A 248 -3.25 -10.92 17.93
CA ALA A 248 -4.28 -10.67 18.94
C ALA A 248 -5.39 -11.73 18.90
N GLN A 249 -5.73 -12.22 17.70
CA GLN A 249 -6.72 -13.27 17.46
C GLN A 249 -6.23 -14.15 16.29
N PRO A 250 -6.55 -15.45 16.29
CA PRO A 250 -6.26 -16.32 15.16
C PRO A 250 -7.04 -15.83 13.93
N ASP A 251 -6.35 -15.69 12.79
CA ASP A 251 -6.95 -15.15 11.57
C ASP A 251 -6.94 -16.19 10.44
N PRO A 252 -8.12 -16.64 9.96
CA PRO A 252 -8.20 -17.65 8.92
C PRO A 252 -7.70 -17.19 7.54
N PHE A 253 -7.48 -15.88 7.34
CA PHE A 253 -7.02 -15.33 6.05
C PHE A 253 -5.48 -15.31 5.90
N LEU A 254 -4.75 -15.64 6.97
CA LEU A 254 -3.31 -15.87 6.93
C LEU A 254 -3.03 -17.30 6.45
N GLU A 255 -3.13 -17.46 5.13
CA GLU A 255 -2.86 -18.74 4.48
C GLU A 255 -1.34 -19.03 4.44
N PRO A 256 -0.92 -20.29 4.68
CA PRO A 256 0.46 -20.72 4.49
C PRO A 256 0.98 -20.42 3.08
N ASP A 257 2.28 -20.19 2.99
CA ASP A 257 3.06 -19.88 1.78
C ASP A 257 2.71 -18.58 1.04
N LYS A 258 1.67 -17.86 1.49
CA LYS A 258 1.34 -16.52 0.99
C LYS A 258 2.20 -15.45 1.64
N ASP A 259 2.62 -14.49 0.81
CA ASP A 259 3.34 -13.30 1.25
C ASP A 259 2.39 -12.27 1.85
N PHE A 260 2.80 -11.68 2.96
CA PHE A 260 2.16 -10.54 3.59
C PHE A 260 3.20 -9.52 4.05
N ILE A 261 2.76 -8.28 4.18
CA ILE A 261 3.48 -7.21 4.87
C ILE A 261 2.99 -7.17 6.31
N PHE A 262 3.83 -7.58 7.25
CA PHE A 262 3.57 -7.56 8.68
C PHE A 262 4.12 -6.29 9.30
N LEU A 263 3.25 -5.57 10.02
CA LEU A 263 3.65 -4.49 10.92
C LEU A 263 3.55 -4.99 12.35
N GLY A 264 4.67 -4.98 13.07
CA GLY A 264 4.71 -5.43 14.45
C GLY A 264 5.64 -4.59 15.33
N ARG A 265 5.43 -4.66 16.64
CA ARG A 265 6.40 -4.18 17.62
C ARG A 265 7.45 -5.26 17.82
N PHE A 266 8.73 -4.88 17.80
CA PHE A 266 9.82 -5.82 18.02
C PHE A 266 10.02 -6.09 19.50
N ASP A 267 9.80 -7.33 19.94
CA ASP A 267 9.87 -7.71 21.35
C ASP A 267 11.25 -8.23 21.76
N GLY A 268 12.06 -8.67 20.78
CA GLY A 268 13.41 -9.17 20.98
C GLY A 268 13.75 -10.31 20.02
N VAL A 269 14.75 -11.10 20.40
CA VAL A 269 15.20 -12.28 19.65
C VAL A 269 15.20 -13.50 20.54
N ARG A 270 15.03 -14.67 19.93
CA ARG A 270 15.29 -15.97 20.55
C ARG A 270 16.16 -16.82 19.63
N PRO A 271 16.95 -17.78 20.16
CA PRO A 271 17.64 -18.74 19.32
C PRO A 271 16.62 -19.59 18.52
N GLY A 272 16.88 -19.77 17.23
CA GLY A 272 16.17 -20.70 16.36
C GLY A 272 16.72 -22.12 16.44
N GLU A 273 16.13 -23.04 15.68
CA GLU A 273 16.57 -24.45 15.63
C GLU A 273 18.00 -24.58 15.09
N ASP A 274 18.37 -23.76 14.10
CA ASP A 274 19.72 -23.73 13.51
C ASP A 274 20.65 -22.71 14.18
N GLU A 275 20.41 -22.35 15.45
CA GLU A 275 21.06 -21.23 16.18
C GLU A 275 20.90 -19.84 15.55
N ALA A 276 20.27 -19.73 14.37
CA ALA A 276 19.94 -18.47 13.72
C ALA A 276 18.95 -17.67 14.58
N PRO A 277 19.14 -16.35 14.76
CA PRO A 277 18.26 -15.55 15.59
C PRO A 277 16.88 -15.40 14.95
N VAL A 278 15.84 -15.74 15.71
CA VAL A 278 14.44 -15.58 15.33
C VAL A 278 13.86 -14.36 16.05
N ALA A 279 13.36 -13.41 15.27
CA ALA A 279 12.72 -12.22 15.83
C ALA A 279 11.38 -12.55 16.49
N LEU A 280 11.09 -11.89 17.61
CA LEU A 280 9.78 -11.93 18.27
C LEU A 280 9.06 -10.64 17.96
N LEU A 281 7.85 -10.73 17.40
CA LEU A 281 7.04 -9.58 17.03
C LEU A 281 5.68 -9.65 17.72
N SER A 282 5.17 -8.52 18.20
CA SER A 282 3.75 -8.34 18.50
C SER A 282 3.08 -7.71 17.27
N ILE A 283 2.37 -8.52 16.47
CA ILE A 283 1.76 -8.07 15.21
C ILE A 283 0.61 -7.11 15.52
N ALA A 284 0.70 -5.90 14.98
CA ALA A 284 -0.35 -4.88 15.11
C ALA A 284 -1.25 -4.79 13.87
N GLY A 285 -0.82 -5.36 12.75
CA GLY A 285 -1.56 -5.44 11.49
C GLY A 285 -0.75 -6.16 10.42
N TYR A 286 -1.43 -6.68 9.41
CA TYR A 286 -0.80 -7.26 8.25
C TYR A 286 -1.59 -6.91 6.99
N TYR A 287 -0.91 -6.87 5.84
CA TYR A 287 -1.48 -6.42 4.57
C TYR A 287 -1.03 -7.35 3.44
N ARG A 288 -1.93 -7.69 2.53
CA ARG A 288 -1.55 -8.42 1.32
C ARG A 288 -0.87 -7.44 0.35
N PRO A 289 0.36 -7.70 -0.11
CA PRO A 289 1.00 -6.86 -1.11
C PRO A 289 0.24 -6.97 -2.43
N ASN A 290 0.10 -5.86 -3.16
CA ASN A 290 -0.44 -5.89 -4.51
C ASN A 290 0.48 -6.71 -5.42
N ALA A 291 -0.12 -7.45 -6.37
CA ALA A 291 0.63 -8.24 -7.33
C ALA A 291 1.48 -7.31 -8.21
N LEU A 292 2.77 -7.19 -7.87
CA LEU A 292 3.89 -6.67 -8.66
C LEU A 292 3.50 -5.64 -9.73
N LEU A 293 3.05 -4.45 -9.32
CA LEU A 293 3.07 -3.29 -10.20
C LEU A 293 4.50 -2.77 -10.23
N ILE A 294 5.23 -3.10 -11.29
CA ILE A 294 6.41 -2.32 -11.69
C ILE A 294 5.88 -0.94 -12.09
N GLN A 295 6.38 0.10 -11.44
CA GLN A 295 6.44 1.45 -12.02
C GLN A 295 7.86 1.68 -12.52
#